data_AF-A0A7C6QED8-F1
#
_entry.id   AF-A0A7C6QED8-F1
#
_cell.length_a   1.000
_cell.length_b   1.000
_cell.length_c   1.000
_cell.angle_alpha   90.00
_cell.angle_beta   90.00
_cell.angle_gamma   90.00
#
_symmetry.space_group_name_H-M   'P 1'
#
loop_
_entity.id
_entity.type
_entity.pdbx_description
1 polymer ?
#
loop_
_entity_poly.entity_id
_entity_poly.type
_entity_poly.pdbx_seq_one_letter_code
_entity_poly.pdbx_strand_id
1 'polypeptide(L)'
;MEKALDRKNLLPALRRVEENKGAPGVDGVTVKELRDYIREHWARIEQELLKGTYQPQPVRRVEIPKPSGGTRLLGIPTVMDRLIQQALLQVLTPIFDPEFSPFSYGFRPGRRGHDAVRQVRKCGLDKLLCLS
;
A
#
# COMPACT_ATOMS: atom_id res chain seq x y z
N MET A 1 -1.99 -10.98 13.78
CA MET A 1 -1.81 -11.67 12.48
C MET A 1 -3.12 -12.30 12.00
N GLU A 2 -3.81 -13.08 12.83
CA GLU A 2 -5.07 -13.77 12.49
C GLU A 2 -6.10 -12.90 11.75
N LYS A 3 -6.41 -11.69 12.25
CA LYS A 3 -7.33 -10.76 11.58
C LYS A 3 -6.91 -10.40 10.15
N ALA A 4 -5.60 -10.31 9.88
CA ALA A 4 -5.10 -10.01 8.55
C ALA A 4 -5.26 -11.20 7.60
N LEU A 5 -5.14 -12.43 8.12
CA LEU A 5 -5.26 -13.67 7.35
C LEU A 5 -6.70 -14.20 7.26
N ASP A 6 -7.67 -13.56 7.90
CA ASP A 6 -9.08 -13.91 7.77
C ASP A 6 -9.51 -13.83 6.29
N ARG A 7 -10.21 -14.86 5.81
CA ARG A 7 -10.66 -14.96 4.42
C ARG A 7 -11.48 -13.74 3.98
N LYS A 8 -12.29 -13.15 4.86
CA LYS A 8 -13.09 -11.95 4.58
C LYS A 8 -12.22 -10.71 4.38
N ASN A 9 -11.00 -10.68 4.90
CA ASN A 9 -10.01 -9.62 4.70
C ASN A 9 -9.10 -9.90 3.48
N LEU A 10 -8.67 -11.16 3.31
CA LEU A 10 -7.81 -11.56 2.19
C LEU A 10 -8.48 -11.40 0.83
N LEU A 11 -9.79 -11.68 0.71
CA LEU A 11 -10.50 -11.55 -0.56
C LEU A 11 -10.53 -10.09 -1.09
N PRO A 12 -10.88 -9.07 -0.29
CA PRO A 12 -10.69 -7.67 -0.68
C PRO A 12 -9.23 -7.32 -0.98
N ALA A 13 -8.27 -7.83 -0.19
CA ALA A 13 -6.85 -7.58 -0.44
C ALA A 13 -6.39 -8.11 -1.80
N LEU A 14 -6.80 -9.33 -2.15
CA LEU A 14 -6.53 -9.96 -3.43
C LEU A 14 -7.11 -9.12 -4.58
N ARG A 15 -8.39 -8.76 -4.51
CA ARG A 15 -9.02 -7.91 -5.53
C ARG A 15 -8.29 -6.59 -5.71
N ARG A 16 -7.87 -5.96 -4.62
CA ARG A 16 -7.13 -4.70 -4.68
C ARG A 16 -5.77 -4.85 -5.37
N VAL A 17 -5.04 -5.92 -5.08
CA VAL A 17 -3.76 -6.22 -5.77
C VAL A 17 -4.00 -6.50 -7.26
N GLU A 18 -5.09 -7.22 -7.58
CA GLU A 18 -5.51 -7.50 -8.96
C GLU A 18 -5.85 -6.22 -9.74
N GLU A 19 -6.62 -5.32 -9.15
CA GLU A 19 -7.02 -4.03 -9.73
C GLU A 19 -5.83 -3.08 -9.97
N ASN A 20 -4.82 -3.11 -9.08
CA ASN A 20 -3.65 -2.25 -9.18
C ASN A 20 -2.72 -2.61 -10.35
N LYS A 21 -2.83 -3.82 -10.92
CA LYS A 21 -2.10 -4.29 -12.13
C LYS A 21 -0.59 -4.02 -12.10
N GLY A 22 0.02 -4.05 -10.91
CA GLY A 22 1.45 -3.76 -10.73
C GLY A 22 2.35 -4.81 -11.39
N ALA A 23 3.52 -4.39 -11.87
CA ALA A 23 4.53 -5.28 -12.43
C ALA A 23 4.96 -6.40 -11.44
N PRO A 24 5.47 -7.53 -11.93
CA PRO A 24 5.96 -8.62 -11.07
C PRO A 24 7.16 -8.18 -10.22
N GLY A 25 7.36 -8.89 -9.10
CA GLY A 25 8.51 -8.72 -8.22
C GLY A 25 9.76 -9.41 -8.75
N VAL A 26 10.67 -9.77 -7.84
CA VAL A 26 11.92 -10.48 -8.18
C VAL A 26 11.70 -11.92 -8.63
N ASP A 27 10.58 -12.52 -8.23
CA ASP A 27 10.16 -13.89 -8.53
C ASP A 27 9.48 -14.04 -9.90
N GLY A 28 9.21 -12.93 -10.60
CA GLY A 28 8.59 -12.94 -11.92
C GLY A 28 7.09 -13.24 -11.94
N VAL A 29 6.51 -13.70 -10.82
CA VAL A 29 5.09 -14.04 -10.72
C VAL A 29 4.23 -12.80 -10.94
N THR A 30 3.35 -12.88 -11.93
CA THR A 30 2.46 -11.79 -12.31
C THR A 30 1.17 -11.81 -11.51
N VAL A 31 0.44 -10.70 -11.57
CA VAL A 31 -0.89 -10.58 -10.95
C VAL A 31 -1.87 -11.61 -11.51
N LYS A 32 -1.71 -12.04 -12.77
CA LYS A 32 -2.58 -13.05 -13.40
C LYS A 32 -2.36 -14.45 -12.81
N GLU A 33 -1.13 -14.75 -12.42
CA GLU A 33 -0.73 -16.04 -11.86
C GLU A 33 -0.94 -16.11 -10.34
N LEU A 34 -1.21 -14.97 -9.69
CA LEU A 34 -1.32 -14.86 -8.23
C LEU A 34 -2.32 -15.87 -7.63
N ARG A 35 -3.46 -16.12 -8.28
CA ARG A 35 -4.46 -17.09 -7.77
C ARG A 35 -3.99 -18.53 -7.83
N ASP A 36 -3.20 -18.90 -8.83
CA ASP A 36 -2.59 -20.23 -8.92
C ASP A 36 -1.47 -20.36 -7.88
N TYR A 37 -0.62 -19.33 -7.77
CA TYR A 37 0.45 -19.25 -6.79
C TYR A 37 -0.07 -19.40 -5.34
N ILE A 38 -1.17 -18.71 -5.00
CA ILE A 38 -1.82 -18.85 -3.69
C ILE A 38 -2.31 -20.29 -3.50
N ARG A 39 -2.98 -20.88 -4.48
CA ARG A 39 -3.49 -22.27 -4.35
C ARG A 39 -2.38 -23.27 -4.05
N GLU A 40 -1.21 -23.07 -4.62
CA GLU A 40 -0.06 -23.96 -4.42
C GLU A 40 0.67 -23.70 -3.09
N HIS A 41 0.87 -22.44 -2.71
CA HIS A 41 1.80 -22.10 -1.62
C HIS A 41 1.13 -21.61 -0.33
N TRP A 42 -0.19 -21.35 -0.32
CA TRP A 42 -0.86 -20.69 0.80
C TRP A 42 -0.68 -21.40 2.13
N ALA A 43 -0.85 -22.73 2.17
CA ALA A 43 -0.76 -23.48 3.42
C ALA A 43 0.59 -23.28 4.14
N ARG A 44 1.70 -23.26 3.39
CA ARG A 44 3.02 -22.97 3.93
C ARG A 44 3.13 -21.52 4.39
N ILE A 45 2.74 -20.57 3.54
CA ILE A 45 2.86 -19.13 3.81
C ILE A 45 2.03 -18.72 5.03
N GLU A 46 0.80 -19.22 5.16
CA GLU A 46 -0.07 -18.96 6.30
C GLU A 46 0.56 -19.45 7.60
N GLN A 47 1.10 -20.67 7.62
CA GLN A 47 1.79 -21.20 8.79
C GLN A 47 3.02 -20.37 9.17
N GLU A 48 3.82 -19.96 8.19
CA GLU A 48 4.99 -19.11 8.43
C GLU A 48 4.61 -17.73 8.96
N LEU A 49 3.53 -17.13 8.45
CA LEU A 49 3.02 -15.84 8.93
C LEU A 49 2.51 -15.93 10.37
N LEU A 50 1.76 -16.99 10.71
CA LEU A 50 1.25 -17.21 12.06
C LEU A 50 2.36 -17.51 13.06
N LYS A 51 3.42 -18.23 12.64
CA LYS A 51 4.60 -18.52 13.46
C LYS A 51 5.61 -17.37 13.51
N GLY A 52 5.43 -16.32 12.72
CA GLY A 52 6.38 -15.20 12.61
C GLY A 52 7.70 -15.56 11.92
N THR A 53 7.74 -16.65 11.16
CA THR A 53 8.94 -17.12 10.45
C THR A 53 8.94 -16.76 8.96
N TYR A 54 7.85 -16.17 8.45
CA TYR A 54 7.76 -15.71 7.07
C TYR A 54 8.82 -14.64 6.77
N GLN A 55 9.61 -14.87 5.72
CA GLN A 55 10.58 -13.89 5.22
C GLN A 55 10.09 -13.32 3.89
N PRO A 56 9.73 -12.03 3.83
CA PRO A 56 9.39 -11.36 2.57
C PRO A 56 10.56 -11.40 1.58
N GLN A 57 10.23 -11.47 0.30
CA GLN A 57 11.25 -11.45 -0.75
C GLN A 57 11.83 -10.04 -0.93
N PRO A 58 13.09 -9.91 -1.40
CA PRO A 58 13.66 -8.61 -1.70
C PRO A 58 12.85 -7.89 -2.80
N VAL A 59 12.72 -6.58 -2.68
CA VAL A 59 12.01 -5.78 -3.68
C VAL A 59 12.82 -5.67 -4.98
N ARG A 60 12.16 -5.82 -6.13
CA ARG A 60 12.79 -5.64 -7.44
C ARG A 60 13.01 -4.16 -7.71
N ARG A 61 14.24 -3.79 -8.04
CA ARG A 61 14.62 -2.42 -8.37
C ARG A 61 14.31 -2.09 -9.83
N VAL A 62 13.63 -0.97 -10.06
CA VAL A 62 13.35 -0.43 -11.41
C VAL A 62 13.64 1.06 -11.43
N GLU A 63 14.40 1.50 -12.41
CA GLU A 63 14.62 2.92 -12.66
C GLU A 63 13.55 3.47 -13.60
N ILE A 64 12.91 4.57 -13.20
CA ILE A 64 11.91 5.29 -14.00
C ILE A 64 12.37 6.74 -14.17
N PRO A 65 12.34 7.30 -15.39
CA PRO A 65 12.71 8.69 -15.62
C PRO A 65 11.75 9.65 -14.88
N LYS A 66 12.31 10.70 -14.28
CA LYS A 66 11.52 11.80 -13.73
C LYS A 66 11.17 12.81 -14.84
N PRO A 67 10.00 13.47 -14.77
CA PRO A 67 9.64 14.51 -15.73
C PRO A 67 10.64 15.68 -15.78
N SER A 68 11.30 15.99 -14.66
CA SER A 68 12.25 17.09 -14.52
C SER A 68 13.73 16.70 -14.73
N GLY A 69 14.01 15.50 -15.25
CA GLY A 69 15.36 14.95 -15.38
C GLY A 69 15.80 14.06 -14.22
N GLY A 70 16.72 13.13 -14.51
CA GLY A 70 17.18 12.08 -13.59
C GLY A 70 16.24 10.88 -13.48
N THR A 71 16.58 9.92 -12.61
CA THR A 71 15.80 8.69 -12.40
C THR A 71 15.21 8.61 -10.99
N ARG A 72 14.11 7.86 -10.87
CA ARG A 72 13.49 7.43 -9.62
C ARG A 72 13.66 5.92 -9.54
N LEU A 73 14.31 5.46 -8.48
CA LEU A 73 14.36 4.05 -8.15
C LEU A 73 13.04 3.64 -7.48
N LEU A 74 12.32 2.69 -8.06
CA LEU A 74 11.19 2.01 -7.43
C LEU A 74 11.61 0.65 -6.89
N GLY A 75 11.05 0.28 -5.74
CA GLY A 75 11.07 -1.08 -5.21
C GLY A 75 9.72 -1.72 -5.45
N ILE A 76 9.69 -2.84 -6.18
CA ILE A 76 8.48 -3.58 -6.52
C ILE A 76 8.51 -4.90 -5.73
N PRO A 77 7.70 -5.06 -4.67
CA PRO A 77 7.58 -6.33 -3.95
C PRO A 77 6.97 -7.41 -4.84
N THR A 78 7.09 -8.68 -4.44
CA THR A 78 6.38 -9.79 -5.11
C THR A 78 4.86 -9.60 -5.00
N VAL A 79 4.10 -10.23 -5.89
CA VAL A 79 2.63 -10.16 -5.84
C VAL A 79 2.08 -10.72 -4.54
N MET A 80 2.73 -11.75 -3.97
CA MET A 80 2.38 -12.35 -2.69
C MET A 80 2.67 -11.40 -1.53
N ASP A 81 3.83 -10.75 -1.51
CA ASP A 81 4.16 -9.74 -0.50
C ASP A 81 3.18 -8.57 -0.54
N ARG A 82 2.78 -8.11 -1.73
CA ARG A 82 1.77 -7.05 -1.88
C ARG A 82 0.41 -7.46 -1.33
N LEU A 83 0.01 -8.72 -1.50
CA LEU A 83 -1.22 -9.25 -0.91
C LEU A 83 -1.15 -9.22 0.62
N ILE A 84 -0.06 -9.70 1.21
CA ILE A 84 0.14 -9.71 2.67
C ILE A 84 0.16 -8.27 3.22
N GLN A 85 0.91 -7.37 2.59
CA GLN A 85 0.97 -5.95 2.96
C GLN A 85 -0.41 -5.27 2.86
N GLN A 86 -1.18 -5.56 1.80
CA GLN A 86 -2.52 -5.02 1.61
C GLN A 86 -3.52 -5.57 2.66
N ALA A 87 -3.36 -6.83 3.07
CA ALA A 87 -4.16 -7.45 4.11
C ALA A 87 -3.87 -6.84 5.49
N LEU A 88 -2.59 -6.59 5.80
CA LEU A 88 -2.16 -5.87 7.00
C LEU A 88 -2.68 -4.43 6.98
N LEU A 89 -2.54 -3.72 5.86
CA LEU A 89 -2.98 -2.34 5.72
C LEU A 89 -4.48 -2.18 6.02
N GLN A 90 -5.33 -3.10 5.56
CA GLN A 90 -6.76 -3.07 5.84
C GLN A 90 -7.11 -3.17 7.32
N VAL A 91 -6.33 -3.94 8.09
CA VAL A 91 -6.52 -4.08 9.54
C VAL A 91 -5.96 -2.87 10.29
N LEU A 92 -4.82 -2.34 9.86
CA LEU A 92 -4.12 -1.27 10.56
C LEU A 92 -4.72 0.12 10.27
N THR A 93 -5.22 0.35 9.05
CA THR A 93 -5.81 1.64 8.66
C THR A 93 -6.91 2.14 9.60
N PRO A 94 -7.95 1.34 9.94
CA PRO A 94 -9.01 1.81 10.85
C PRO A 94 -8.53 2.06 12.29
N ILE A 95 -7.34 1.57 12.66
CA ILE A 95 -6.73 1.79 13.98
C ILE A 95 -5.97 3.12 13.98
N PHE A 96 -5.10 3.32 12.99
CA PHE A 96 -4.18 4.48 12.98
C PHE A 96 -4.72 5.71 12.25
N ASP A 97 -5.52 5.55 11.19
CA ASP A 97 -5.97 6.70 10.41
C ASP A 97 -6.75 7.74 11.22
N PRO A 98 -7.63 7.36 12.18
CA PRO A 98 -8.32 8.32 13.04
C PRO A 98 -7.38 9.16 13.92
N GLU A 99 -6.21 8.64 14.28
CA GLU A 99 -5.23 9.32 15.14
C GLU A 99 -4.32 10.27 14.36
N PHE A 100 -4.27 10.14 13.03
CA PHE A 100 -3.48 11.05 12.22
C PHE A 100 -4.03 12.46 12.21
N SER A 101 -3.11 13.43 12.28
CA SER A 101 -3.39 14.86 12.21
C SER A 101 -4.41 15.21 11.10
N PRO A 102 -5.34 16.15 11.35
CA PRO A 102 -6.27 16.62 10.33
C PRO A 102 -5.57 17.30 9.14
N PHE A 103 -4.31 17.70 9.29
CA PHE A 103 -3.46 18.27 8.24
C PHE A 103 -2.57 17.24 7.53
N SER A 104 -2.71 15.95 7.85
CA SER A 104 -2.10 14.86 7.10
C SER A 104 -3.04 14.41 5.97
N TYR A 105 -2.58 14.48 4.72
CA TYR A 105 -3.37 14.18 3.52
C TYR A 105 -2.81 13.05 2.64
N GLY A 106 -1.54 12.70 2.81
CA GLY A 106 -0.87 11.71 1.96
C GLY A 106 -1.31 10.29 2.30
N PHE A 107 -1.65 9.50 1.28
CA PHE A 107 -1.93 8.05 1.38
C PHE A 107 -3.05 7.67 2.37
N ARG A 108 -3.99 8.59 2.65
CA ARG A 108 -5.11 8.36 3.57
C ARG A 108 -6.43 8.14 2.84
N PRO A 109 -7.30 7.24 3.31
CA PRO A 109 -8.65 7.09 2.76
C PRO A 109 -9.42 8.42 2.80
N GLY A 110 -10.10 8.76 1.71
CA GLY A 110 -10.93 9.97 1.63
C GLY A 110 -10.17 11.31 1.59
N ARG A 111 -8.83 11.30 1.58
CA ARG A 111 -8.00 12.52 1.50
C ARG A 111 -7.14 12.53 0.24
N ARG A 112 -7.04 13.69 -0.41
CA ARG A 112 -6.31 13.88 -1.67
C ARG A 112 -5.35 15.05 -1.57
N GLY A 113 -4.32 15.06 -2.41
CA GLY A 113 -3.35 16.17 -2.46
C GLY A 113 -3.99 17.54 -2.70
N HIS A 114 -5.08 17.60 -3.46
CA HIS A 114 -5.84 18.84 -3.67
C HIS A 114 -6.45 19.39 -2.38
N ASP A 115 -6.79 18.54 -1.41
CA ASP A 115 -7.35 18.98 -0.12
C ASP A 115 -6.29 19.75 0.68
N ALA A 116 -5.03 19.27 0.63
CA ALA A 116 -3.88 19.95 1.21
C ALA A 116 -3.66 21.33 0.58
N VAL A 117 -3.69 21.41 -0.76
CA VAL A 117 -3.55 22.69 -1.48
C VAL A 117 -4.67 23.66 -1.12
N ARG A 118 -5.93 23.20 -1.01
CA ARG A 118 -7.05 24.03 -0.57
C ARG A 118 -6.88 24.53 0.86
N GLN A 119 -6.38 23.69 1.77
CA GLN A 119 -6.12 24.09 3.15
C GLN A 119 -5.05 25.19 3.22
N VAL A 120 -3.94 25.03 2.49
CA VAL A 120 -2.88 26.04 2.42
C VAL A 120 -3.41 27.37 1.87
N ARG A 121 -4.24 27.32 0.81
CA ARG A 121 -4.86 28.53 0.25
C ARG A 121 -5.76 29.25 1.25
N LYS A 122 -6.59 28.52 2.00
CA LYS A 122 -7.45 29.10 3.04
C LYS A 122 -6.63 29.80 4.12
N CYS A 123 -5.65 29.09 4.71
CA CYS A 123 -4.80 29.67 5.76
C CYS A 123 -3.89 30.82 5.26
N GLY A 124 -3.47 30.77 3.99
CA GLY A 124 -2.70 31.84 3.36
C GLY A 124 -3.51 33.12 3.11
N LEU A 125 -4.83 32.98 2.87
CA LEU A 125 -5.76 34.11 2.76
C LEU A 125 -6.12 34.69 4.14
N ASP A 126 -6.22 33.86 5.18
CA ASP A 126 -6.52 34.32 6.54
C ASP A 126 -5.38 35.14 7.18
N LYS A 127 -4.12 34.96 6.73
CA LYS A 127 -3.01 35.82 7.17
C LYS A 127 -3.10 37.27 6.66
N LEU A 128 -3.93 37.56 5.64
CA LEU A 128 -4.20 38.93 5.22
C LEU A 128 -5.37 39.58 5.99
N LEU A 129 -6.21 38.80 6.69
CA LEU A 129 -7.39 39.28 7.43
C LEU A 129 -7.20 39.29 8.95
N CYS A 130 -6.16 38.63 9.49
CA CYS A 130 -5.84 38.64 10.92
C CYS A 130 -4.70 39.59 11.32
N LEU A 131 -4.29 40.52 10.45
CA LEU A 131 -3.29 41.58 10.73
C LEU A 131 -3.82 43.00 10.53
N SER A 132 -5.14 43.20 10.55
CA SER A 132 -5.79 44.52 10.57
C SER A 132 -6.85 44.58 11.64
#